data_AF-A0A1I4PN33-F1
#
_entry.id   AF-A0A1I4PN33-F1
#
_cell.length_a   1.000
_cell.length_b   1.000
_cell.length_c   1.000
_cell.angle_alpha   90.00
_cell.angle_beta   90.00
_cell.angle_gamma   90.00
#
_symmetry.space_group_name_H-M   'P 1'
#
loop_
_entity.id
_entity.type
_entity.pdbx_description
1 polymer ?
#
loop_
_entity_poly.entity_id
_entity_poly.type
_entity_poly.pdbx_seq_one_letter_code
_entity_poly.pdbx_strand_id
1 'polypeptide(L)'
;MSVTPEGLKGYTTFESVKKRPDSQLEKDIFEAKVYINNIVEKPLDEHEELPDELEIAWLKVAQFYALINSDESMAKGYKSEKIGDYSYTLSDGSSLTMPDISSLLAEFIPDDGGNKGFFMRMRSL
;
A
#
# COMPACT_ATOMS: atom_id res chain seq x y z
N MET A 1 -9.29 -5.74 -16.89
CA MET A 1 -8.36 -6.76 -16.34
C MET A 1 -8.40 -6.66 -14.82
N SER A 2 -8.33 -7.76 -14.07
CA SER A 2 -8.35 -7.73 -12.60
C SER A 2 -7.23 -8.61 -12.08
N VAL A 3 -6.48 -8.15 -11.07
CA VAL A 3 -5.52 -9.01 -10.35
C VAL A 3 -6.30 -10.15 -9.69
N THR A 4 -5.95 -11.40 -10.01
CA THR A 4 -6.56 -12.59 -9.41
C THR A 4 -5.72 -13.10 -8.22
N PRO A 5 -6.32 -13.81 -7.26
CA PRO A 5 -5.59 -14.47 -6.18
C PRO A 5 -4.51 -15.43 -6.69
N GLU A 6 -4.78 -16.12 -7.80
CA GLU A 6 -3.82 -17.01 -8.47
C GLU A 6 -2.64 -16.23 -9.05
N GLY A 7 -2.89 -15.08 -9.68
CA GLY A 7 -1.84 -14.18 -10.16
C GLY A 7 -0.96 -13.67 -9.02
N LEU A 8 -1.56 -13.30 -7.89
CA LEU A 8 -0.83 -12.88 -6.70
C LEU A 8 0.03 -14.03 -6.11
N LYS A 9 -0.51 -15.26 -6.06
CA LYS A 9 0.22 -16.46 -5.61
C LYS A 9 1.37 -16.83 -6.55
N GLY A 10 1.23 -16.58 -7.84
CA GLY A 10 2.28 -16.77 -8.84
C GLY A 10 3.38 -15.72 -8.75
N TYR A 11 3.01 -14.47 -8.47
CA TYR A 11 3.94 -13.35 -8.31
C TYR A 11 4.74 -13.43 -6.99
N THR A 12 4.07 -13.80 -5.90
CA THR A 12 4.67 -13.80 -4.56
C THR A 12 5.58 -15.01 -4.33
N THR A 13 6.72 -14.78 -3.66
CA THR A 13 7.60 -15.87 -3.17
C THR A 13 7.29 -16.24 -1.72
N PHE A 14 6.51 -15.43 -1.00
CA PHE A 14 6.20 -15.63 0.42
C PHE A 14 5.21 -16.79 0.63
N GLU A 15 5.61 -17.78 1.44
CA GLU A 15 4.74 -18.90 1.79
C GLU A 15 3.49 -18.48 2.58
N SER A 16 3.59 -17.44 3.40
CA SER A 16 2.44 -16.92 4.18
C SER A 16 1.30 -16.46 3.29
N VAL A 17 1.63 -15.76 2.19
CA VAL A 17 0.65 -15.30 1.20
C VAL A 17 0.11 -16.49 0.39
N LYS A 18 0.95 -17.49 0.07
CA LYS A 18 0.51 -18.69 -0.67
C LYS A 18 -0.44 -19.59 0.10
N LYS A 19 -0.22 -19.73 1.41
CA LYS A 19 -1.04 -20.56 2.31
C LYS A 19 -2.37 -19.91 2.67
N ARG A 20 -2.53 -18.62 2.38
CA ARG A 20 -3.74 -17.87 2.70
C ARG A 20 -4.93 -18.29 1.82
N PRO A 21 -6.15 -18.41 2.38
CA PRO A 21 -7.32 -18.77 1.59
C PRO A 21 -7.67 -17.68 0.57
N ASP A 22 -8.11 -18.12 -0.60
CA ASP A 22 -8.45 -17.25 -1.73
C ASP A 22 -9.49 -16.18 -1.35
N SER A 23 -10.49 -16.53 -0.54
CA SER A 23 -11.50 -15.58 -0.04
C SER A 23 -10.94 -14.46 0.84
N GLN A 24 -9.76 -14.63 1.44
CA GLN A 24 -9.08 -13.54 2.16
C GLN A 24 -8.20 -12.73 1.23
N LEU A 25 -7.50 -13.39 0.30
CA LEU A 25 -6.70 -12.71 -0.71
C LEU A 25 -7.55 -11.79 -1.60
N GLU A 26 -8.78 -12.19 -1.92
CA GLU A 26 -9.73 -11.32 -2.63
C GLU A 26 -9.99 -10.01 -1.88
N LYS A 27 -10.05 -10.05 -0.53
CA LYS A 27 -10.22 -8.86 0.30
C LYS A 27 -8.96 -8.02 0.35
N ASP A 28 -7.79 -8.65 0.50
CA ASP A 28 -6.50 -7.92 0.49
C ASP A 28 -6.27 -7.24 -0.87
N ILE A 29 -6.64 -7.91 -1.97
CA ILE A 29 -6.59 -7.35 -3.33
C ILE A 29 -7.55 -6.18 -3.47
N PHE A 30 -8.75 -6.26 -2.87
CA PHE A 30 -9.70 -5.16 -2.86
C PHE A 30 -9.20 -3.96 -2.05
N GLU A 31 -8.59 -4.18 -0.87
CA GLU A 31 -7.95 -3.12 -0.10
C GLU A 31 -6.83 -2.45 -0.90
N ALA A 32 -6.00 -3.24 -1.59
CA ALA A 32 -4.96 -2.73 -2.47
C ALA A 32 -5.53 -1.88 -3.61
N LYS A 33 -6.66 -2.29 -4.20
CA LYS A 33 -7.37 -1.52 -5.24
C LYS A 33 -7.83 -0.17 -4.71
N VAL A 34 -8.46 -0.15 -3.52
CA VAL A 34 -8.94 1.09 -2.88
C VAL A 34 -7.79 2.03 -2.55
N TYR A 35 -6.66 1.48 -2.10
CA TYR A 35 -5.46 2.25 -1.81
C TYR A 35 -4.88 2.91 -3.06
N ILE A 36 -4.70 2.15 -4.15
CA ILE A 36 -4.20 2.71 -5.41
C ILE A 36 -5.18 3.76 -5.95
N ASN A 37 -6.49 3.48 -5.95
CA ASN A 37 -7.52 4.45 -6.33
C ASN A 37 -7.48 5.77 -5.54
N ASN A 38 -6.93 5.78 -4.32
CA ASN A 38 -6.75 7.01 -3.55
C ASN A 38 -5.51 7.82 -3.98
N ILE A 39 -4.53 7.15 -4.58
CA ILE A 39 -3.26 7.75 -5.01
C ILE A 39 -3.36 8.27 -6.44
N VAL A 40 -4.01 7.52 -7.32
CA VAL A 40 -4.15 7.89 -8.73
C VAL A 40 -5.26 8.92 -8.93
N GLU A 41 -5.08 9.82 -9.91
CA GLU A 41 -6.07 10.87 -10.20
C GLU A 41 -7.38 10.29 -10.76
N LYS A 42 -7.27 9.19 -11.53
CA LYS A 42 -8.40 8.51 -12.16
C LYS A 42 -8.57 7.11 -11.60
N PRO A 43 -9.80 6.69 -11.30
CA PRO A 43 -10.05 5.35 -10.79
C PRO A 43 -9.61 4.29 -11.81
N LEU A 44 -9.10 3.18 -11.30
CA LEU A 44 -8.63 2.05 -12.11
C LEU A 44 -9.71 1.45 -13.02
N ASP A 45 -10.99 1.64 -12.68
CA ASP A 45 -12.13 1.21 -13.50
C ASP A 45 -12.36 2.09 -14.73
N GLU A 46 -11.82 3.32 -14.78
CA GLU A 46 -11.89 4.18 -15.97
C GLU A 46 -10.76 3.89 -16.98
N HIS A 47 -9.78 3.07 -16.61
CA HIS A 47 -8.72 2.64 -17.51
C HIS A 47 -9.14 1.34 -18.23
N GLU A 48 -9.36 1.45 -19.54
CA GLU A 48 -9.74 0.31 -20.41
C GLU A 48 -8.58 -0.72 -20.50
N GLU A 49 -7.35 -0.23 -20.43
CA GLU A 49 -6.11 -1.02 -20.36
C GLU A 49 -5.31 -0.56 -19.13
N LEU A 50 -5.06 -1.48 -18.19
CA LEU A 50 -4.19 -1.22 -17.04
C LEU A 50 -2.74 -1.36 -17.52
N PRO A 51 -1.92 -0.29 -17.48
CA PRO A 51 -0.53 -0.41 -17.85
C PRO A 51 0.19 -1.38 -16.91
N ASP A 52 1.20 -2.10 -17.43
CA ASP A 52 2.00 -3.07 -16.69
C ASP A 52 2.51 -2.52 -15.35
N GLU A 53 2.89 -1.24 -15.31
CA GLU A 53 3.37 -0.55 -14.11
C GLU A 53 2.34 -0.55 -12.98
N LEU A 54 1.08 -0.38 -13.34
CA LEU A 54 -0.03 -0.27 -12.42
C LEU A 54 -0.50 -1.66 -11.96
N GLU A 55 -0.43 -2.66 -12.84
CA GLU A 55 -0.62 -4.07 -12.45
C GLU A 55 0.44 -4.51 -11.43
N ILE A 56 1.71 -4.19 -11.68
CA ILE A 56 2.81 -4.50 -10.75
C ILE A 56 2.64 -3.77 -9.42
N ALA A 57 2.24 -2.49 -9.44
CA ALA A 57 1.95 -1.73 -8.22
C ALA A 57 0.82 -2.40 -7.43
N TRP A 58 -0.25 -2.84 -8.09
CA TRP A 58 -1.36 -3.55 -7.45
C TRP A 58 -0.92 -4.87 -6.82
N LEU A 59 -0.11 -5.66 -7.51
CA LEU A 59 0.45 -6.91 -6.98
C LEU A 59 1.33 -6.67 -5.74
N LYS A 60 2.18 -5.63 -5.75
CA LYS A 60 3.04 -5.27 -4.61
C LYS A 60 2.21 -4.86 -3.38
N VAL A 61 1.21 -4.01 -3.57
CA VAL A 61 0.35 -3.54 -2.46
C VAL A 61 -0.50 -4.69 -1.93
N ALA A 62 -1.06 -5.53 -2.81
CA ALA A 62 -1.82 -6.71 -2.39
C ALA A 62 -0.95 -7.70 -1.63
N GLN A 63 0.31 -7.92 -2.06
CA GLN A 63 1.28 -8.74 -1.33
C GLN A 63 1.56 -8.18 0.07
N PHE A 64 1.68 -6.85 0.20
CA PHE A 64 1.92 -6.19 1.48
C PHE A 64 0.75 -6.36 2.46
N TYR A 65 -0.48 -6.07 2.02
CA TYR A 65 -1.68 -6.32 2.84
C TYR A 65 -1.83 -7.80 3.17
N ALA A 66 -1.55 -8.67 2.21
CA ALA A 66 -1.58 -10.11 2.44
C ALA A 66 -0.59 -10.54 3.53
N LEU A 67 0.61 -9.96 3.54
CA LEU A 67 1.65 -10.23 4.53
C LEU A 67 1.26 -9.71 5.93
N ILE A 68 0.79 -8.45 6.03
CA ILE A 68 0.36 -7.85 7.31
C ILE A 68 -0.73 -8.68 7.96
N ASN A 69 -1.77 -8.99 7.18
CA ASN A 69 -2.93 -9.70 7.69
C ASN A 69 -2.63 -11.20 7.92
N SER A 70 -1.55 -11.75 7.34
CA SER A 70 -1.06 -13.10 7.64
C SER A 70 -0.16 -13.17 8.88
N ASP A 71 0.54 -12.10 9.23
CA ASP A 71 1.36 -12.06 10.43
C ASP A 71 0.52 -11.70 11.66
N GLU A 72 -0.10 -12.73 12.24
CA GLU A 72 -0.92 -12.58 13.45
C GLU A 72 -0.10 -12.05 14.64
N SER A 73 1.25 -12.17 14.63
CA SER A 73 2.13 -11.62 15.67
C SER A 73 2.25 -10.10 15.58
N MET A 74 2.18 -9.52 14.38
CA MET A 74 2.04 -8.06 14.18
C MET A 74 0.65 -7.56 14.62
N ALA A 75 -0.41 -8.31 14.33
CA ALA A 75 -1.78 -7.94 14.71
C ALA A 75 -2.08 -8.14 16.21
N LYS A 76 -1.47 -9.15 16.86
CA LYS A 76 -1.68 -9.48 18.27
C LYS A 76 -0.84 -8.69 19.25
N GLY A 77 0.03 -7.78 18.78
CA GLY A 77 0.80 -6.86 19.63
C GLY A 77 1.29 -7.56 20.89
N TYR A 78 2.29 -8.43 20.79
CA TYR A 78 2.78 -9.21 21.92
C TYR A 78 3.09 -8.33 23.14
N LYS A 79 2.11 -8.28 24.05
CA LYS A 79 2.20 -8.51 25.50
C LYS A 79 3.37 -7.82 26.20
N SER A 80 3.20 -6.55 26.56
CA SER A 80 3.89 -5.99 27.72
C SER A 80 3.03 -4.95 28.44
N GLU A 81 2.14 -5.44 29.30
CA GLU A 81 1.75 -4.66 30.47
C GLU A 81 2.97 -4.61 31.40
N LYS A 82 3.69 -3.49 31.46
CA LYS A 82 4.24 -2.99 32.73
C LYS A 82 4.70 -1.53 32.67
N ILE A 83 4.09 -0.79 33.60
CA ILE A 83 4.49 0.47 34.24
C ILE A 83 5.99 0.76 34.20
N GLY A 84 6.31 2.00 33.81
CA GLY A 84 7.56 2.68 34.13
C GLY A 84 8.50 2.78 32.94
N ASP A 85 8.69 4.02 32.46
CA ASP A 85 9.82 4.54 31.70
C ASP A 85 10.80 3.51 31.12
N TYR A 86 10.83 3.37 29.79
CA TYR A 86 12.02 3.51 28.93
C TYR A 86 11.81 2.81 27.58
N SER A 87 11.96 3.61 26.52
CA SER A 87 12.26 3.30 25.10
C SER A 87 11.80 1.96 24.52
N TYR A 88 10.82 2.01 23.62
CA TYR A 88 10.44 0.89 22.76
C TYR A 88 11.42 0.76 21.59
N THR A 89 12.13 -0.36 21.54
CA THR A 89 12.60 -0.92 20.27
C THR A 89 11.85 -2.22 20.06
N LEU A 90 11.11 -2.30 18.96
CA LEU A 90 10.45 -3.54 18.52
C LEU A 90 11.54 -4.61 18.32
N SER A 91 11.29 -5.83 18.77
CA SER A 91 12.29 -6.92 18.84
C SER A 91 12.79 -7.45 17.49
N ASP A 92 12.30 -6.89 16.38
CA ASP A 92 12.85 -7.09 15.05
C ASP A 92 12.92 -5.69 14.43
N GLY A 93 14.10 -5.11 14.27
CA GLY A 93 14.29 -3.74 13.76
C GLY A 93 13.79 -3.49 12.32
N SER A 94 12.99 -4.41 11.79
CA SER A 94 12.34 -4.41 10.49
C SER A 94 10.97 -3.75 10.62
N SER A 95 10.88 -2.43 10.42
CA SER A 95 9.59 -1.84 10.10
C SER A 95 9.14 -2.43 8.77
N LEU A 96 8.02 -3.17 8.75
CA LEU A 96 7.36 -3.55 7.51
C LEU A 96 6.79 -2.27 6.88
N THR A 97 7.64 -1.57 6.12
CA THR A 97 7.28 -0.34 5.43
C THR A 97 6.52 -0.68 4.16
N MET A 98 5.56 0.16 3.82
CA MET A 98 4.81 0.05 2.57
C MET A 98 5.79 -0.05 1.39
N PRO A 99 5.56 -0.96 0.43
CA PRO A 99 6.46 -1.10 -0.70
C PRO A 99 6.52 0.22 -1.47
N ASP A 100 7.72 0.59 -1.92
CA ASP A 100 7.87 1.79 -2.75
C ASP A 100 7.24 1.55 -4.13
N ILE A 101 6.01 2.05 -4.26
CA ILE A 101 5.23 2.09 -5.50
C ILE A 101 5.21 3.50 -6.10
N SER A 102 5.87 4.46 -5.45
CA SER A 102 5.85 5.87 -5.85
C SER A 102 6.37 6.06 -7.28
N SER A 103 7.43 5.34 -7.63
CA SER A 103 8.01 5.38 -8.98
C SER A 103 7.14 4.71 -10.04
N LEU A 104 6.29 3.75 -9.65
CA LEU A 104 5.39 3.03 -10.56
C LEU A 104 4.06 3.78 -10.78
N LEU A 105 3.64 4.56 -9.78
CA LEU A 105 2.44 5.38 -9.85
C LEU A 105 2.74 6.83 -10.27
N ALA A 106 4.01 7.21 -10.43
CA ALA A 106 4.44 8.58 -10.72
C ALA A 106 3.74 9.21 -11.93
N GLU A 107 3.45 8.42 -12.98
CA GLU A 107 2.78 8.91 -14.18
C GLU A 107 1.24 9.03 -14.03
N PHE A 108 0.67 8.43 -12.98
CA PHE A 108 -0.77 8.35 -12.71
C PHE A 108 -1.21 9.17 -11.49
N ILE A 109 -0.26 9.67 -10.70
CA ILE A 109 -0.50 10.58 -9.60
C ILE A 109 -0.83 11.95 -10.19
N PRO A 110 -1.86 12.65 -9.67
CA PRO A 110 -2.12 14.03 -10.08
C PRO A 110 -0.83 14.84 -9.90
N ASP A 111 -0.41 15.59 -10.94
CA ASP A 111 0.60 16.63 -10.75
C ASP A 111 -0.01 17.61 -9.75
N ASP A 112 0.32 17.45 -8.47
CA ASP A 112 -0.06 18.41 -7.43
C ASP A 112 0.72 19.66 -7.78
N GLY A 113 0.11 20.46 -8.64
CA GLY A 113 0.72 21.56 -9.36
C GLY A 113 1.46 22.42 -8.35
N GLY A 114 2.77 22.22 -8.32
CA GLY A 114 3.62 22.70 -7.26
C GLY A 114 3.36 24.18 -7.04
N ASN A 115 2.78 24.49 -5.88
CA ASN A 115 2.93 25.76 -5.21
C ASN A 115 2.78 26.99 -6.15
N LYS A 116 1.56 27.26 -6.62
CA LYS A 116 1.20 28.64 -7.05
C LYS A 116 1.22 29.52 -5.81
N GLY A 117 2.43 29.91 -5.40
CA GLY A 117 2.68 30.95 -4.42
C GLY A 117 1.95 32.22 -4.86
N PHE A 118 0.75 32.42 -4.33
CA PHE A 118 0.04 33.68 -4.40
C PHE A 118 0.83 34.69 -3.55
N PHE A 119 1.85 35.31 -4.15
CA PHE A 119 2.50 36.48 -3.56
C PHE A 119 1.52 37.65 -3.61
N MET A 120 0.66 37.74 -2.60
CA MET A 120 -0.21 38.89 -2.39
C MET A 120 0.67 40.07 -1.95
N ARG A 121 1.15 40.88 -2.91
CA ARG A 121 1.78 42.17 -2.61
C ARG A 121 0.72 43.12 -2.05
N MET A 122 0.67 43.27 -0.73
CA MET A 122 -0.06 44.37 -0.10
C MET A 122 0.60 45.70 -0.53
N ARG A 123 -0.17 46.60 -1.14
CA ARG A 123 0.21 48.02 -1.22
C ARG A 123 -0.11 48.65 0.12
N SER A 124 0.90 49.26 0.73
CA SER A 124 0.68 50.12 1.89
C SER A 124 -0.11 51.36 1.47
N LEU A 125 -1.13 51.72 2.24
CA LEU A 125 -1.87 52.99 2.17
C LEU A 125 -1.12 54.09 2.91
#